data_AF-A0A534SEU9-F1
#
_entry.id   AF-A0A534SEU9-F1
#
_cell.length_a   1.000
_cell.length_b   1.000
_cell.length_c   1.000
_cell.angle_alpha   90.00
_cell.angle_beta   90.00
_cell.angle_gamma   90.00
#
_symmetry.space_group_name_H-M   'P 1'
#
loop_
_entity.id
_entity.type
_entity.pdbx_description
1 polymer ?
#
loop_
_entity_poly.entity_id
_entity_poly.type
_entity_poly.pdbx_seq_one_letter_code
_entity_poly.pdbx_strand_id
1 'polypeptide(L)'
;KPIKILGEEFTLYRGEGGKPHVVDFRCAHRQTQLSVGWVEDDCIRCRFHGWKYDSSGQCIEQPAEKESFAEKIRIRSCPTEEYLKLIFVYFGEGDPPPLPRYPRPAVQLRQQSGKRSDSYSVYAPRVGVLYESPAGDSRHHGRGKRLGRAVNFALSQRAALYHATRAA
;
A
#
# COMPACT_ATOMS: atom_id res chain seq x y z
N LYS A 1 -3.42 -8.82 -8.67
CA LYS A 1 -4.09 -9.43 -7.47
C LYS A 1 -4.26 -8.33 -6.44
N PRO A 2 -5.45 -8.17 -5.82
CA PRO A 2 -5.66 -7.13 -4.80
C PRO A 2 -4.85 -7.40 -3.54
N ILE A 3 -4.63 -6.33 -2.77
CA ILE A 3 -4.21 -6.41 -1.38
C ILE A 3 -5.42 -6.15 -0.48
N LYS A 4 -5.44 -6.74 0.71
CA LYS A 4 -6.51 -6.53 1.70
C LYS A 4 -5.94 -5.89 2.95
N ILE A 5 -6.45 -4.71 3.30
CA ILE A 5 -6.01 -3.92 4.46
C ILE A 5 -7.25 -3.53 5.26
N LEU A 6 -7.25 -3.76 6.57
CA LEU A 6 -8.37 -3.43 7.48
C LEU A 6 -9.75 -3.96 7.02
N GLY A 7 -9.78 -5.05 6.25
CA GLY A 7 -11.01 -5.64 5.73
C GLY A 7 -11.43 -5.12 4.34
N GLU A 8 -10.79 -4.07 3.84
CA GLU A 8 -11.05 -3.45 2.53
C GLU A 8 -10.02 -3.91 1.49
N GLU A 9 -10.42 -3.93 0.22
CA GLU A 9 -9.55 -4.29 -0.90
C GLU A 9 -8.97 -3.04 -1.54
N PHE A 10 -7.69 -3.10 -1.94
CA PHE A 10 -7.01 -2.02 -2.63
C PHE A 10 -6.16 -2.53 -3.79
N THR A 11 -5.82 -1.62 -4.69
CA THR A 11 -4.82 -1.83 -5.74
C THR A 11 -3.51 -1.20 -5.29
N LEU A 12 -2.50 -2.04 -5.06
CA LEU A 12 -1.10 -1.61 -4.88
C LEU A 12 -0.37 -1.79 -6.21
N TYR A 13 0.26 -0.73 -6.68
CA TYR A 13 1.14 -0.77 -7.84
C TYR A 13 2.40 0.06 -7.57
N ARG A 14 3.42 -0.13 -8.41
CA ARG A 14 4.63 0.68 -8.40
C ARG A 14 4.67 1.43 -9.73
N GLY A 15 4.72 2.75 -9.67
CA GLY A 15 4.86 3.60 -10.85
C GLY A 15 6.24 3.42 -11.51
N GLU A 16 6.41 3.94 -12.71
CA GLU A 16 7.69 3.94 -13.43
C GLU A 16 8.78 4.71 -12.67
N GLY A 17 8.42 5.74 -11.89
CA GLY A 17 9.34 6.42 -10.98
C GLY A 17 9.80 5.56 -9.79
N GLY A 18 9.32 4.31 -9.71
CA GLY A 18 9.67 3.36 -8.67
C GLY A 18 8.94 3.61 -7.35
N LYS A 19 8.03 4.59 -7.25
CA LYS A 19 7.27 4.86 -6.03
C LYS A 19 6.04 3.93 -5.92
N PRO A 20 5.75 3.35 -4.74
CA PRO A 20 4.52 2.58 -4.55
C PRO A 20 3.31 3.51 -4.37
N HIS A 21 2.17 3.08 -4.90
CA HIS A 21 0.89 3.79 -4.83
C HIS A 21 -0.22 2.81 -4.43
N VAL A 22 -1.09 3.27 -3.54
CA VAL A 22 -2.27 2.52 -3.11
C VAL A 22 -3.52 3.32 -3.46
N VAL A 23 -4.34 2.74 -4.32
CA VAL A 23 -5.63 3.31 -4.74
C VAL A 23 -6.74 2.28 -4.53
N ASP A 24 -7.98 2.74 -4.73
CA ASP A 24 -9.16 1.89 -4.66
C ASP A 24 -9.01 0.62 -5.49
N PHE A 25 -9.70 -0.44 -5.08
CA PHE A 25 -9.67 -1.70 -5.79
C PHE A 25 -10.42 -1.62 -7.13
N ARG A 26 -11.46 -0.78 -7.21
CA ARG A 26 -12.41 -0.79 -8.32
C ARG A 26 -12.37 0.51 -9.13
N CYS A 27 -12.45 0.35 -10.45
CA CYS A 27 -12.62 1.47 -11.37
C CYS A 27 -13.99 2.13 -11.17
N ALA A 28 -14.02 3.47 -11.04
CA ALA A 28 -15.25 4.24 -10.87
C ALA A 28 -16.26 4.07 -12.02
N HIS A 29 -15.81 3.67 -13.21
CA HIS A 29 -16.69 3.49 -14.37
C HIS A 29 -17.64 2.28 -14.20
N ARG A 30 -17.11 1.05 -14.18
CA ARG A 30 -17.92 -0.18 -14.10
C ARG A 30 -17.38 -1.21 -13.10
N GLN A 31 -16.72 -0.72 -12.06
CA GLN A 31 -16.32 -1.52 -10.91
C GLN A 31 -15.34 -2.67 -11.23
N THR A 32 -14.70 -2.63 -12.41
CA THR A 32 -13.63 -3.56 -12.79
C THR A 32 -12.47 -3.43 -11.81
N GLN A 33 -11.86 -4.56 -11.47
CA GLN A 33 -10.69 -4.60 -10.60
C GLN A 33 -9.52 -3.87 -11.26
N LEU A 34 -8.98 -2.85 -10.62
CA LEU A 34 -7.83 -2.11 -11.14
C LEU A 34 -6.54 -2.95 -11.08
N SER A 35 -6.46 -3.92 -10.17
CA SER A 35 -5.32 -4.84 -10.04
C SER A 35 -5.11 -5.82 -11.21
N VAL A 36 -6.00 -5.84 -12.20
CA VAL A 36 -5.83 -6.56 -13.49
C VAL A 36 -5.55 -5.62 -14.67
N GLY A 37 -5.41 -4.32 -14.39
CA GLY A 37 -4.92 -3.30 -15.32
C GLY A 37 -3.41 -3.37 -15.52
N TRP A 38 -2.83 -2.27 -15.99
CA TRP A 38 -1.38 -2.10 -16.09
C TRP A 38 -0.97 -0.71 -15.64
N VAL A 39 0.30 -0.59 -15.25
CA VAL A 39 0.93 0.69 -14.95
C VAL A 39 1.38 1.33 -16.24
N GLU A 40 1.14 2.62 -16.36
CA GLU A 40 1.60 3.45 -17.46
C GLU A 40 2.04 4.79 -16.86
N ASP A 41 3.31 5.13 -16.99
CA ASP A 41 3.96 6.20 -16.24
C ASP A 41 3.86 5.93 -14.71
N ASP A 42 3.37 6.89 -13.93
CA ASP A 42 3.05 6.72 -12.50
C ASP A 42 1.54 6.54 -12.25
N CYS A 43 0.81 6.05 -13.25
CA CYS A 43 -0.64 5.89 -13.20
C CYS A 43 -1.07 4.43 -13.36
N ILE A 44 -2.30 4.12 -12.94
CA ILE A 44 -2.94 2.82 -13.18
C ILE A 44 -4.00 2.94 -14.27
N ARG A 45 -3.90 2.10 -15.30
CA ARG A 45 -4.89 2.03 -16.38
C ARG A 45 -5.80 0.82 -16.23
N CYS A 46 -7.10 1.09 -16.26
CA CYS A 46 -8.13 0.06 -16.18
C CYS A 46 -8.18 -0.77 -17.47
N ARG A 47 -8.14 -2.10 -17.35
CA ARG A 47 -8.16 -3.02 -18.50
C ARG A 47 -9.45 -2.99 -19.31
N PHE A 48 -10.56 -2.50 -18.76
CA PHE A 48 -11.84 -2.60 -19.43
C PHE A 48 -11.99 -1.56 -20.56
N HIS A 49 -12.07 -0.28 -20.19
CA HIS A 49 -12.29 0.82 -21.13
C HIS A 49 -11.13 1.84 -21.12
N GLY A 50 -9.98 1.44 -20.57
CA GLY A 50 -8.77 2.25 -20.61
C GLY A 50 -8.78 3.49 -19.73
N TRP A 51 -9.75 3.67 -18.82
CA TRP A 51 -9.72 4.80 -17.88
C TRP A 51 -8.43 4.77 -17.05
N LYS A 52 -7.70 5.89 -17.01
CA LYS A 52 -6.41 6.03 -16.33
C LYS A 52 -6.55 6.91 -15.10
N TYR A 53 -5.98 6.47 -13.99
CA TYR A 53 -5.99 7.20 -12.72
C TYR A 53 -4.56 7.47 -12.27
N ASP A 54 -4.30 8.69 -11.82
CA ASP A 54 -3.01 9.05 -11.24
C ASP A 54 -2.86 8.55 -9.78
N SER A 55 -1.72 8.85 -9.18
CA SER A 55 -1.41 8.47 -7.79
C SER A 55 -2.32 9.10 -6.73
N SER A 56 -3.02 10.20 -7.05
CA SER A 56 -4.03 10.84 -6.20
C SER A 56 -5.43 10.25 -6.38
N GLY A 57 -5.56 9.25 -7.26
CA GLY A 57 -6.84 8.65 -7.64
C GLY A 57 -7.66 9.51 -8.60
N GLN A 58 -7.12 10.64 -9.07
CA GLN A 58 -7.79 11.48 -10.06
C GLN A 58 -7.83 10.73 -11.40
N CYS A 59 -9.02 10.68 -12.01
CA CYS A 59 -9.12 10.20 -13.40
C CYS A 59 -8.50 11.26 -14.30
N ILE A 60 -7.57 10.84 -15.17
CA ILE A 60 -6.85 11.75 -16.08
C ILE A 60 -7.12 11.45 -17.55
N GLU A 61 -7.59 10.24 -17.88
CA GLU A 61 -7.93 9.87 -19.25
C GLU A 61 -9.11 8.91 -19.32
N GLN A 62 -9.93 9.07 -20.36
CA GLN A 62 -11.15 8.30 -20.61
C GLN A 62 -11.28 7.97 -22.11
N PRO A 63 -10.41 7.10 -22.67
CA PRO A 63 -10.29 6.93 -24.13
C PRO A 63 -11.54 6.35 -24.81
N ALA A 64 -12.42 5.67 -24.06
CA ALA A 64 -13.66 5.10 -24.57
C ALA A 64 -14.87 6.06 -24.48
N GLU A 65 -14.69 7.25 -23.91
CA GLU A 65 -15.76 8.24 -23.78
C GLU A 65 -15.71 9.23 -24.95
N LYS A 66 -16.88 9.64 -25.45
CA LYS A 66 -16.96 10.63 -26.54
C LYS A 66 -16.47 12.00 -26.09
N GLU A 67 -16.83 12.39 -24.87
CA GLU A 67 -16.43 13.64 -24.22
C GLU A 67 -15.86 13.29 -22.85
N SER A 68 -14.70 13.87 -22.52
CA SER A 68 -14.08 13.64 -21.22
C SER A 68 -14.82 14.40 -20.12
N PHE A 69 -15.08 13.70 -19.02
CA PHE A 69 -15.56 14.24 -17.75
C PHE A 69 -14.64 13.81 -16.60
N ALA A 70 -13.39 13.47 -16.92
CA ALA A 70 -12.40 12.90 -16.01
C ALA A 70 -12.19 13.77 -14.76
N GLU A 71 -12.22 15.10 -14.88
CA GLU A 71 -12.06 16.06 -13.78
C GLU A 71 -13.08 15.88 -12.65
N LYS A 72 -14.26 15.31 -12.95
CA LYS A 72 -15.32 15.05 -11.96
C LYS A 72 -15.17 13.69 -11.27
N ILE A 73 -14.22 12.88 -11.70
CA ILE A 73 -14.05 11.50 -11.26
C ILE A 73 -12.76 11.36 -10.47
N ARG A 74 -12.91 10.93 -9.21
CA ARG A 74 -11.79 10.55 -8.36
C ARG A 74 -12.12 9.25 -7.63
N ILE A 75 -11.21 8.31 -7.65
CA ILE A 75 -11.23 7.12 -6.78
C ILE A 75 -10.46 7.43 -5.50
N ARG A 76 -10.67 6.63 -4.45
CA ARG A 76 -9.86 6.75 -3.24
C ARG A 76 -8.39 6.47 -3.55
N SER A 77 -7.51 7.30 -3.02
CA SER A 77 -6.06 7.03 -2.92
C SER A 77 -5.63 7.15 -1.47
N CYS A 78 -4.67 6.34 -1.05
CA CYS A 78 -4.11 6.41 0.30
C CYS A 78 -2.66 6.93 0.24
N PRO A 79 -2.30 7.97 1.01
CA PRO A 79 -0.92 8.41 1.11
C PRO A 79 -0.01 7.23 1.45
N THR A 80 1.02 7.07 0.63
CA THR A 80 1.89 5.89 0.64
C THR A 80 3.34 6.31 0.62
N GLU A 81 4.13 5.76 1.55
CA GLU A 81 5.58 5.96 1.62
C GLU A 81 6.30 4.62 1.69
N GLU A 82 7.50 4.55 1.11
CA GLU A 82 8.37 3.38 1.25
C GLU A 82 9.54 3.71 2.19
N TYR A 83 9.77 2.84 3.18
CA TYR A 83 10.88 2.97 4.10
C TYR A 83 11.38 1.60 4.57
N LEU A 84 12.70 1.39 4.51
CA LEU A 84 13.33 0.08 4.82
C LEU A 84 12.70 -1.09 4.05
N LYS A 85 12.33 -0.88 2.78
CA LYS A 85 11.64 -1.85 1.91
C LYS A 85 10.26 -2.29 2.42
N LEU A 86 9.67 -1.52 3.34
CA LEU A 86 8.29 -1.65 3.79
C LEU A 86 7.48 -0.53 3.16
N ILE A 87 6.25 -0.85 2.75
CA ILE A 87 5.32 0.12 2.18
C ILE A 87 4.36 0.51 3.28
N PHE A 88 4.36 1.77 3.68
CA PHE A 88 3.48 2.32 4.71
C PHE A 88 2.33 3.05 4.06
N VAL A 89 1.12 2.80 4.55
CA VAL A 89 -0.12 3.38 4.00
C VAL A 89 -0.88 4.07 5.14
N TYR A 90 -1.28 5.32 4.91
CA TYR A 90 -2.08 6.10 5.83
C TYR A 90 -3.57 6.04 5.44
N PHE A 91 -4.42 5.74 6.42
CA PHE A 91 -5.88 5.62 6.25
C PHE A 91 -6.68 6.68 7.02
N GLY A 92 -6.01 7.59 7.73
CA GLY A 92 -6.66 8.66 8.47
C GLY A 92 -7.12 9.80 7.57
N GLU A 93 -7.80 10.78 8.18
CA GLU A 93 -8.20 12.01 7.51
C GLU A 93 -7.04 13.02 7.49
N GLY A 94 -7.05 13.92 6.52
CA GLY A 94 -6.03 14.97 6.37
C GLY A 94 -4.66 14.45 5.93
N ASP A 95 -3.63 15.22 6.25
CA ASP A 95 -2.26 14.88 5.90
C ASP A 95 -1.71 13.79 6.83
N PRO A 96 -0.93 12.82 6.31
CA PRO A 96 -0.29 11.82 7.14
C PRO A 96 0.71 12.48 8.09
N PRO A 97 0.78 12.04 9.37
CA PRO A 97 1.85 12.46 10.26
C PRO A 97 3.20 11.99 9.72
N PRO A 98 4.31 12.65 10.07
CA PRO A 98 5.64 12.22 9.65
C PRO A 98 5.91 10.76 10.02
N LEU A 99 6.37 9.98 9.04
CA LEU A 99 6.72 8.58 9.27
C LEU A 99 7.87 8.45 10.28
N PRO A 100 7.71 7.73 11.42
CA PRO A 100 8.78 7.55 12.38
C PRO A 100 10.02 6.93 11.73
N ARG A 101 11.15 7.63 11.82
CA ARG A 101 12.42 7.17 11.24
C ARG A 101 13.22 6.44 12.32
N TYR A 102 13.33 5.13 12.19
CA TYR A 102 14.19 4.33 13.06
C TYR A 102 15.61 4.32 12.50
N PRO A 103 16.66 4.44 13.32
CA PRO A 103 18.01 4.25 12.80
C PRO A 103 18.06 2.88 12.11
N ARG A 104 18.54 2.85 10.87
CA ARG A 104 18.82 1.57 10.18
C ARG A 104 19.71 0.80 11.15
N PRO A 105 19.33 -0.40 11.63
CA PRO A 105 20.21 -1.16 12.48
C PRO A 105 21.54 -1.25 11.73
N ALA A 106 22.62 -0.80 12.38
CA ALA A 106 23.95 -1.07 11.87
C ALA A 106 24.00 -2.59 11.76
N VAL A 107 23.92 -3.11 10.54
CA VAL A 107 24.15 -4.53 10.31
C VAL A 107 25.64 -4.70 10.60
N GLN A 108 25.99 -4.94 11.87
CA GLN A 108 27.28 -5.49 12.20
C GLN A 108 27.26 -6.86 11.55
N LEU A 109 27.90 -6.98 10.39
CA LEU A 109 28.23 -8.27 9.80
C LEU A 109 29.13 -8.96 10.82
N ARG A 110 28.51 -9.72 11.74
CA ARG A 110 29.25 -10.56 12.68
C ARG A 110 29.84 -11.67 11.82
N GLN A 111 31.07 -11.49 11.37
CA GLN A 111 31.85 -12.55 10.73
C GLN A 111 31.95 -13.68 11.76
N GLN A 112 31.08 -14.69 11.63
CA GLN A 112 31.25 -15.91 12.39
C GLN A 112 32.39 -16.67 11.74
N SER A 113 33.55 -16.65 12.41
CA SER A 113 34.65 -17.54 12.09
C SER A 113 34.16 -18.99 12.14
N GLY A 114 33.99 -19.59 10.96
CA GLY A 114 33.78 -21.03 10.83
C GLY A 114 32.33 -21.51 10.77
N LYS A 115 31.59 -21.13 9.71
CA LYS A 115 30.71 -21.98 8.89
C LYS A 115 30.09 -21.09 7.81
N ARG A 116 30.49 -21.30 6.55
CA ARG A 116 29.98 -20.55 5.39
C ARG A 116 28.50 -20.88 5.16
N SER A 117 27.60 -20.08 5.73
CA SER A 117 26.27 -19.84 5.17
C SER A 117 25.74 -18.52 5.73
N ASP A 118 26.06 -17.42 5.03
CA ASP A 118 25.50 -16.10 5.31
C ASP A 118 24.03 -16.07 4.87
N SER A 119 23.14 -16.62 5.68
CA SER A 119 21.69 -16.49 5.47
C SER A 119 21.19 -15.29 6.27
N TYR A 120 20.98 -14.15 5.60
CA TYR A 120 20.25 -13.02 6.16
C TYR A 120 18.80 -13.06 5.66
N SER A 121 17.86 -13.29 6.59
CA SER A 121 16.41 -13.25 6.28
C SER A 121 15.92 -11.80 6.23
N VAL A 122 15.86 -11.22 5.03
CA VAL A 122 15.13 -9.98 4.77
C VAL A 122 13.83 -10.33 4.06
N TYR A 123 12.72 -10.32 4.81
CA TYR A 123 11.37 -10.53 4.28
C TYR A 123 10.95 -9.36 3.36
N ALA A 124 10.37 -9.64 2.20
CA ALA A 124 9.65 -8.70 1.33
C ALA A 124 8.41 -9.40 0.73
N PRO A 125 7.25 -8.74 0.49
CA PRO A 125 6.85 -7.38 0.81
C PRO A 125 5.88 -7.36 2.03
N ARG A 126 6.13 -6.51 3.03
CA ARG A 126 5.16 -6.26 4.09
C ARG A 126 4.64 -4.84 3.91
N VAL A 127 3.42 -4.71 3.43
CA VAL A 127 2.69 -3.44 3.55
C VAL A 127 2.40 -3.25 5.04
N GLY A 128 2.99 -2.21 5.64
CA GLY A 128 2.70 -1.74 6.98
C GLY A 128 1.53 -0.75 6.95
N VAL A 129 0.67 -0.80 7.96
CA VAL A 129 -0.45 0.14 8.12
C VAL A 129 -0.07 1.13 9.21
N LEU A 130 -0.14 2.44 8.94
CA LEU A 130 -0.05 3.48 9.96
C LEU A 130 -1.47 4.03 10.21
N TYR A 131 -1.88 4.05 11.47
CA TYR A 131 -3.16 4.61 11.91
C TYR A 131 -2.94 5.41 13.19
N GLU A 132 -3.41 6.66 13.22
CA GLU A 132 -3.58 7.42 14.46
C GLU A 132 -5.06 7.39 14.87
N SER A 133 -5.32 7.07 16.14
CA SER A 133 -6.66 7.15 16.71
C SER A 133 -6.98 8.62 17.05
N PRO A 134 -8.20 9.11 16.82
CA PRO A 134 -8.60 10.42 17.33
C PRO A 134 -8.46 10.43 18.85
N ALA A 135 -7.83 11.48 19.40
CA ALA A 135 -7.78 11.70 20.83
C ALA A 135 -9.21 11.76 21.38
N GLY A 136 -9.50 10.96 22.42
CA GLY A 136 -10.85 10.77 22.94
C GLY A 136 -11.48 12.07 23.45
N ASP A 137 -12.59 12.48 22.83
CA ASP A 137 -13.56 13.37 23.45
C ASP A 137 -14.61 12.54 24.19
N SER A 138 -14.46 12.46 25.51
CA SER A 138 -15.46 11.90 26.40
C SER A 138 -16.57 12.92 26.61
N ARG A 139 -17.63 12.90 25.79
CA ARG A 139 -19.02 13.27 26.15
C ARG A 139 -19.96 13.22 24.93
N HIS A 140 -20.71 12.13 24.75
CA HIS A 140 -22.17 12.16 24.50
C HIS A 140 -22.78 10.75 24.32
N HIS A 141 -23.98 10.60 24.89
CA HIS A 141 -24.81 9.39 24.93
C HIS A 141 -25.37 9.01 23.55
N GLY A 142 -25.32 7.72 23.19
CA GLY A 142 -26.24 7.16 22.20
C GLY A 142 -25.69 6.05 21.30
N ARG A 143 -26.06 4.80 21.64
CA ARG A 143 -26.09 3.58 20.79
C ARG A 143 -24.74 3.09 20.20
N GLY A 144 -24.06 2.29 21.03
CA GLY A 144 -23.53 0.97 20.65
C GLY A 144 -22.69 0.84 19.38
N LYS A 145 -21.39 1.17 19.47
CA LYS A 145 -20.36 0.52 18.65
C LYS A 145 -19.32 -0.07 19.60
N ARG A 146 -19.14 -1.40 19.53
CA ARG A 146 -18.18 -2.15 20.35
C ARG A 146 -16.78 -1.57 20.11
N LEU A 147 -16.15 -1.13 21.19
CA LEU A 147 -14.74 -0.77 21.22
C LEU A 147 -13.88 -1.96 20.77
N GLY A 148 -13.19 -1.81 19.65
CA GLY A 148 -12.09 -2.68 19.27
C GLY A 148 -10.80 -2.17 19.89
N ARG A 149 -10.28 -2.87 20.91
CA ARG A 149 -8.89 -2.74 21.35
C ARG A 149 -7.97 -3.01 20.15
N ALA A 150 -7.13 -2.06 19.77
CA ALA A 150 -6.14 -2.26 18.72
C ALA A 150 -4.89 -2.95 19.29
N VAL A 151 -4.70 -4.20 18.87
CA VAL A 151 -3.50 -4.99 19.05
C VAL A 151 -2.63 -4.77 17.82
N ASN A 152 -1.31 -4.63 18.01
CA ASN A 152 -0.33 -4.62 16.91
C ASN A 152 -0.46 -5.92 16.10
N PHE A 153 -1.22 -5.92 15.00
CA PHE A 153 -1.35 -7.09 14.14
C PHE A 153 -0.35 -7.00 12.99
N ALA A 154 0.84 -7.57 13.22
CA ALA A 154 1.63 -8.14 12.14
C ALA A 154 1.01 -9.48 11.77
N LEU A 155 0.13 -9.52 10.75
CA LEU A 155 -0.42 -10.78 10.25
C LEU A 155 0.67 -11.58 9.54
N SER A 156 1.25 -12.51 10.30
CA SER A 156 1.84 -13.75 9.82
C SER A 156 0.77 -14.59 9.10
N GLN A 157 1.07 -15.12 7.91
CA GLN A 157 0.94 -16.57 7.68
C GLN A 157 1.57 -17.05 6.35
N ARG A 158 2.37 -18.11 6.54
CA ARG A 158 2.97 -19.11 5.61
C ARG A 158 4.18 -18.69 4.76
N ALA A 159 5.30 -19.31 5.16
CA ALA A 159 6.64 -19.19 4.63
C ALA A 159 6.78 -19.85 3.26
N ALA A 160 7.38 -19.13 2.31
CA ALA A 160 8.08 -19.71 1.18
C ALA A 160 9.56 -19.38 1.38
N LEU A 161 10.36 -20.40 1.71
CA LEU A 161 11.81 -20.31 1.75
C LEU A 161 12.32 -20.19 0.31
N TYR A 162 13.02 -19.10 -0.01
CA TYR A 162 13.80 -19.02 -1.25
C TYR A 162 15.28 -19.00 -0.86
N HIS A 163 16.02 -20.03 -1.28
CA HIS A 163 17.47 -20.05 -1.23
C HIS A 163 17.99 -19.29 -2.45
N ALA A 164 18.63 -18.15 -2.25
CA ALA A 164 19.42 -17.49 -3.28
C ALA A 164 20.89 -17.73 -2.98
N THR A 165 21.53 -18.62 -3.74
CA THR A 165 22.99 -18.77 -3.79
C THR A 165 23.57 -17.66 -4.65
N ARG A 166 24.60 -16.98 -4.15
CA ARG A 166 25.33 -15.96 -4.92
C ARG A 166 26.36 -16.68 -5.81
N ALA A 167 26.29 -16.47 -7.13
CA ALA A 167 27.42 -16.72 -8.02
C ALA A 167 28.47 -15.61 -7.81
N ALA A 168 29.74 -16.01 -7.81
CA ALA A 168 30.91 -15.18 -7.55
C ALA A 168 31.18 -14.17 -8.67
#